data_AF-A0A3N5U2J8-F1
#
_entry.id   AF-A0A3N5U2J8-F1
#
_cell.length_a   1.000
_cell.length_b   1.000
_cell.length_c   1.000
_cell.angle_alpha   90.00
_cell.angle_beta   90.00
_cell.angle_gamma   90.00
#
_symmetry.space_group_name_H-M   'P 1'
#
loop_
_entity.id
_entity.type
_entity.pdbx_description
1 polymer ?
#
loop_
_entity_poly.entity_id
_entity_poly.type
_entity_poly.pdbx_seq_one_letter_code
_entity_poly.pdbx_strand_id
1 'polypeptide(L)'
;DKKVDYLTRYLVLAATSGALGRVYWGPLICGRDGLIDDRATGYPEIDHSTFYRSVRGNLDDFAVTPAYFALGYAVNRLRNAYCDQAVSAASGVNHFAFTGPDNEVFHICWCRDGQALKLTDIYSDEQLAAAIFTDACGAAVSSPVVVNERPLFIDFPRLTIQELPAHAPVRLDQDYAVVYACLPAMQGVPWQNQQWRGAYTYFAKTPTPPLGDELTPEKIAGMAEFEVLRDRRNRLWNIAHPFNQQQRLTVKLNHPRGIKRLSDRFKASKGRRHWNTASTMLLRGINTPSPIAFYEHHSNSGIRTSYYICEYVPEAFSSRQVCAAFRQGQKKFRGFGKDQWFDLLGGFICKMHNSGILHRDLSVGNLLLTQAEDGKVTPYLIDIGRARIMKKELAGIHRIQDLMRICYKLDWPDRELFIQHYSKHWGKSFLPYWRLAVSYYDFKQGSKKYLKAKFRKNHTPKATEE
;
A
#
# COMPACT_ATOMS: atom_id res chain seq x y z
N ASP A 1 -6.46 -5.96 11.87
CA ASP A 1 -7.44 -4.87 12.03
C ASP A 1 -6.75 -3.82 12.88
N LYS A 2 -6.84 -2.52 12.56
CA LYS A 2 -6.12 -1.50 13.33
C LYS A 2 -6.58 -1.40 14.79
N LYS A 3 -7.82 -1.82 15.09
CA LYS A 3 -8.32 -1.94 16.47
C LYS A 3 -7.62 -3.06 17.23
N VAL A 4 -7.51 -4.24 16.61
CA VAL A 4 -6.73 -5.39 17.12
C VAL A 4 -5.27 -4.99 17.34
N ASP A 5 -4.62 -4.41 16.33
CA ASP A 5 -3.22 -3.99 16.40
C ASP A 5 -3.03 -3.01 17.58
N TYR A 6 -3.90 -2.01 17.73
CA TYR A 6 -3.82 -1.03 18.81
C TYR A 6 -4.04 -1.64 20.20
N LEU A 7 -5.09 -2.44 20.37
CA LEU A 7 -5.42 -3.15 21.62
C LEU A 7 -4.23 -3.98 22.11
N THR A 8 -3.74 -4.91 21.31
CA THR A 8 -2.69 -5.85 21.73
C THR A 8 -1.38 -5.12 22.03
N ARG A 9 -0.98 -4.14 21.20
CA ARG A 9 0.21 -3.31 21.48
C ARG A 9 0.08 -2.54 22.80
N TYR A 10 -1.09 -1.97 23.07
CA TYR A 10 -1.36 -1.23 24.31
C TYR A 10 -1.30 -2.14 25.54
N LEU A 11 -1.93 -3.32 25.50
CA LEU A 11 -1.93 -4.28 26.60
C LEU A 11 -0.53 -4.78 26.93
N VAL A 12 0.26 -5.14 25.91
CA VAL A 12 1.65 -5.58 26.11
C VAL A 12 2.50 -4.46 26.71
N LEU A 13 2.48 -3.26 26.12
CA LEU A 13 3.22 -2.09 26.65
C LEU A 13 2.82 -1.75 28.09
N ALA A 14 1.53 -1.85 28.42
CA ALA A 14 1.03 -1.61 29.78
C ALA A 14 1.52 -2.69 30.76
N ALA A 15 1.40 -3.97 30.40
CA ALA A 15 1.85 -5.10 31.22
C ALA A 15 3.36 -5.06 31.50
N THR A 16 4.17 -4.70 30.51
CA THR A 16 5.64 -4.63 30.66
C THR A 16 6.14 -3.30 31.20
N SER A 17 5.25 -2.34 31.52
CA SER A 17 5.66 -1.01 32.01
C SER A 17 6.08 -0.98 33.48
N GLY A 18 5.61 -1.92 34.29
CA GLY A 18 5.71 -1.88 35.76
C GLY A 18 4.93 -0.74 36.43
N ALA A 19 4.28 0.15 35.67
CA ALA A 19 3.68 1.39 36.17
C ALA A 19 2.18 1.27 36.51
N LEU A 20 1.53 0.15 36.18
CA LEU A 20 0.08 -0.04 36.25
C LEU A 20 -0.27 -1.34 36.97
N GLY A 21 -1.05 -1.26 38.05
CA GLY A 21 -1.55 -2.44 38.77
C GLY A 21 -2.77 -3.11 38.09
N ARG A 22 -3.46 -2.41 37.18
CA ARG A 22 -4.58 -2.94 36.40
C ARG A 22 -4.83 -2.07 35.17
N VAL A 23 -5.29 -2.70 34.09
CA VAL A 23 -5.79 -2.02 32.88
C VAL A 23 -7.24 -2.44 32.66
N TYR A 24 -8.12 -1.47 32.40
CA TYR A 24 -9.47 -1.72 31.92
C TYR A 24 -9.54 -1.33 30.45
N TRP A 25 -10.11 -2.22 29.62
CA TRP A 25 -10.51 -1.82 28.28
C TRP A 25 -11.85 -1.05 28.33
N GLY A 26 -12.17 -0.33 27.25
CA GLY A 26 -13.42 0.43 27.12
C GLY A 26 -14.70 -0.44 27.06
N PRO A 27 -15.83 0.10 26.55
CA PRO A 27 -17.11 -0.58 26.61
C PRO A 27 -17.07 -1.97 25.95
N LEU A 28 -17.71 -2.97 26.57
CA LEU A 28 -17.75 -4.34 26.02
C LEU A 28 -18.59 -4.38 24.73
N ILE A 29 -19.78 -3.78 24.74
CA ILE A 29 -20.71 -3.74 23.61
C ILE A 29 -20.91 -2.28 23.19
N CYS A 30 -20.45 -1.90 22.00
CA CYS A 30 -20.67 -0.56 21.43
C CYS A 30 -20.26 -0.56 19.96
N GLY A 31 -21.12 -0.05 19.09
CA GLY A 31 -20.76 0.21 17.70
C GLY A 31 -19.47 1.01 17.60
N ARG A 32 -18.61 0.62 16.64
CA ARG A 32 -17.23 1.12 16.42
C ARG A 32 -16.23 0.80 17.53
N ASP A 33 -16.50 1.21 18.77
CA ASP A 33 -15.49 1.29 19.83
C ASP A 33 -15.51 0.11 20.81
N GLY A 34 -16.61 -0.65 20.90
CA GLY A 34 -16.72 -1.85 21.74
C GLY A 34 -16.18 -3.14 21.13
N LEU A 35 -15.92 -4.15 21.97
CA LEU A 35 -15.42 -5.46 21.53
C LEU A 35 -16.50 -6.27 20.78
N ILE A 36 -17.76 -6.00 21.07
CA ILE A 36 -18.93 -6.43 20.33
C ILE A 36 -19.55 -5.17 19.70
N ASP A 37 -19.75 -5.19 18.38
CA ASP A 37 -20.39 -4.11 17.62
C ASP A 37 -21.91 -4.29 17.71
N ASP A 38 -22.61 -3.32 18.31
CA ASP A 38 -24.08 -3.36 18.41
C ASP A 38 -24.80 -2.84 17.15
N ARG A 39 -24.06 -2.44 16.11
CA ARG A 39 -24.59 -1.87 14.86
C ARG A 39 -25.46 -0.61 15.03
N ALA A 40 -25.48 0.00 16.21
CA ALA A 40 -26.29 1.18 16.48
C ALA A 40 -25.92 2.33 15.53
N THR A 41 -26.92 2.91 14.87
CA THR A 41 -26.71 4.02 13.95
C THR A 41 -26.56 5.34 14.71
N GLY A 42 -25.52 6.11 14.36
CA GLY A 42 -25.23 7.42 14.97
C GLY A 42 -24.40 7.36 16.25
N TYR A 43 -23.74 8.48 16.56
CA TYR A 43 -22.94 8.63 17.78
C TYR A 43 -23.85 8.90 18.99
N PRO A 44 -23.56 8.38 20.19
CA PRO A 44 -24.33 8.72 21.38
C PRO A 44 -24.07 10.17 21.81
N GLU A 45 -25.03 10.81 22.49
CA GLU A 45 -24.89 12.19 22.99
C GLU A 45 -23.79 12.31 24.06
N ILE A 46 -23.64 11.27 24.88
CA ILE A 46 -22.54 11.08 25.83
C ILE A 46 -21.75 9.87 25.38
N ASP A 47 -20.43 10.00 25.32
CA ASP A 47 -19.55 8.92 24.87
C ASP A 47 -19.66 7.69 25.79
N HIS A 48 -19.85 6.50 25.19
CA HIS A 48 -19.97 5.24 25.92
C HIS A 48 -18.68 4.86 26.69
N SER A 49 -17.53 5.44 26.34
CA SER A 49 -16.30 5.34 27.14
C SER A 49 -16.32 6.19 28.42
N THR A 50 -17.20 7.19 28.50
CA THR A 50 -17.39 8.07 29.66
C THR A 50 -18.55 7.61 30.54
N PHE A 51 -19.68 7.25 29.93
CA PHE A 51 -20.84 6.74 30.67
C PHE A 51 -21.60 5.68 29.86
N TYR A 52 -21.62 4.45 30.38
CA TYR A 52 -22.23 3.30 29.72
C TYR A 52 -23.69 3.12 30.14
N ARG A 53 -24.59 3.93 29.58
CA ARG A 53 -26.02 3.97 29.98
C ARG A 53 -26.82 2.74 29.56
N SER A 54 -26.68 2.32 28.30
CA SER A 54 -27.48 1.26 27.68
C SER A 54 -26.87 0.81 26.36
N VAL A 55 -27.13 -0.45 25.97
CA VAL A 55 -26.90 -0.89 24.59
C VAL A 55 -27.98 -0.29 23.68
N ARG A 56 -27.64 0.07 22.42
CA ARG A 56 -28.56 0.81 21.53
C ARG A 56 -29.01 0.03 20.29
N GLY A 57 -28.30 -1.03 19.92
CA GLY A 57 -28.65 -1.89 18.78
C GLY A 57 -29.66 -2.99 19.09
N ASN A 58 -30.12 -3.68 18.03
CA ASN A 58 -30.89 -4.92 18.17
C ASN A 58 -29.94 -6.09 18.43
N LEU A 59 -30.30 -6.99 19.36
CA LEU A 59 -29.45 -8.12 19.76
C LEU A 59 -29.08 -9.03 18.58
N ASP A 60 -30.01 -9.25 17.64
CA ASP A 60 -29.83 -10.10 16.46
C ASP A 60 -28.79 -9.55 15.46
N ASP A 61 -28.50 -8.25 15.52
CA ASP A 61 -27.53 -7.57 14.65
C ASP A 61 -26.09 -7.58 15.25
N PHE A 62 -25.92 -8.02 16.50
CA PHE A 62 -24.64 -7.90 17.23
C PHE A 62 -23.53 -8.74 16.58
N ALA A 63 -22.36 -8.12 16.38
CA ALA A 63 -21.21 -8.79 15.79
C ALA A 63 -20.00 -8.76 16.75
N VAL A 64 -19.53 -9.94 17.17
CA VAL A 64 -18.26 -10.07 17.89
C VAL A 64 -17.12 -9.62 16.98
N THR A 65 -16.35 -8.62 17.40
CA THR A 65 -15.25 -8.09 16.59
C THR A 65 -13.97 -8.89 16.79
N PRO A 66 -13.01 -8.89 15.84
CA PRO A 66 -11.69 -9.48 16.03
C PRO A 66 -10.96 -9.01 17.30
N ALA A 67 -11.24 -7.77 17.77
CA ALA A 67 -10.65 -7.24 19.01
C ALA A 67 -11.09 -8.00 20.28
N TYR A 68 -12.25 -8.65 20.28
CA TYR A 68 -12.70 -9.51 21.38
C TYR A 68 -11.77 -10.71 21.55
N PHE A 69 -11.51 -11.43 20.45
CA PHE A 69 -10.60 -12.57 20.42
C PHE A 69 -9.17 -12.14 20.76
N ALA A 70 -8.72 -10.99 20.26
CA ALA A 70 -7.40 -10.46 20.56
C ALA A 70 -7.21 -10.09 22.03
N LEU A 71 -8.25 -9.58 22.72
CA LEU A 71 -8.19 -9.34 24.16
C LEU A 71 -8.08 -10.67 24.91
N GLY A 72 -8.93 -11.65 24.58
CA GLY A 72 -8.90 -12.97 25.20
C GLY A 72 -7.55 -13.66 25.04
N TYR A 73 -6.98 -13.63 23.82
CA TYR A 73 -5.69 -14.24 23.52
C TYR A 73 -4.53 -13.55 24.26
N ALA A 74 -4.45 -12.22 24.20
CA ALA A 74 -3.41 -11.45 24.90
C ALA A 74 -3.49 -11.63 26.43
N VAL A 75 -4.69 -11.60 27.01
CA VAL A 75 -4.89 -11.87 28.45
C VAL A 75 -4.49 -13.30 28.82
N ASN A 76 -4.71 -14.28 27.95
CA ASN A 76 -4.31 -15.66 28.20
C ASN A 76 -2.79 -15.84 28.14
N ARG A 77 -2.10 -15.32 27.11
CA ARG A 77 -0.63 -15.42 27.01
C ARG A 77 0.10 -14.65 28.11
N LEU A 78 -0.39 -13.47 28.51
CA LEU A 78 0.26 -12.63 29.53
C LEU A 78 -0.08 -13.03 30.98
N ARG A 79 -1.05 -13.93 31.21
CA ARG A 79 -1.43 -14.35 32.56
C ARG A 79 -0.29 -15.12 33.22
N ASN A 80 0.16 -14.63 34.38
CA ASN A 80 1.23 -15.22 35.18
C ASN A 80 2.57 -15.36 34.43
N ALA A 81 2.75 -14.67 33.29
CA ALA A 81 4.00 -14.64 32.56
C ALA A 81 4.96 -13.61 33.18
N TYR A 82 6.21 -14.01 33.36
CA TYR A 82 7.30 -13.10 33.71
C TYR A 82 7.83 -12.43 32.43
N CYS A 83 8.20 -11.15 32.52
CA CYS A 83 8.74 -10.38 31.40
C CYS A 83 10.27 -10.31 31.50
N ASP A 84 10.97 -11.17 30.76
CA ASP A 84 12.44 -11.23 30.73
C ASP A 84 13.06 -10.03 30.00
N GLN A 85 12.38 -9.51 28.98
CA GLN A 85 12.86 -8.37 28.20
C GLN A 85 11.69 -7.52 27.70
N ALA A 86 11.82 -6.20 27.79
CA ALA A 86 10.91 -5.24 27.16
C ALA A 86 11.68 -4.18 26.37
N VAL A 87 11.71 -4.31 25.04
CA VAL A 87 12.29 -3.32 24.11
C VAL A 87 11.17 -2.58 23.40
N SER A 88 11.09 -1.27 23.59
CA SER A 88 10.21 -0.35 22.86
C SER A 88 11.04 0.79 22.27
N ALA A 89 11.70 0.54 21.13
CA ALA A 89 12.75 1.41 20.61
C ALA A 89 12.23 2.56 19.74
N ALA A 90 12.87 3.73 19.85
CA ALA A 90 12.57 4.91 19.03
C ALA A 90 12.72 4.68 17.50
N SER A 91 13.54 3.68 17.12
CA SER A 91 13.68 3.17 15.75
C SER A 91 12.36 2.69 15.14
N GLY A 92 11.41 2.29 15.99
CA GLY A 92 10.12 1.71 15.62
C GLY A 92 10.01 0.21 15.86
N VAL A 93 11.05 -0.45 16.38
CA VAL A 93 11.04 -1.89 16.71
C VAL A 93 10.57 -2.07 18.15
N ASN A 94 9.67 -3.04 18.38
CA ASN A 94 9.18 -3.42 19.69
C ASN A 94 9.27 -4.94 19.82
N HIS A 95 9.88 -5.41 20.90
CA HIS A 95 10.21 -6.81 21.13
C HIS A 95 10.14 -7.08 22.63
N PHE A 96 9.33 -8.06 23.01
CA PHE A 96 9.08 -8.42 24.40
C PHE A 96 9.26 -9.93 24.52
N ALA A 97 10.10 -10.36 25.46
CA ALA A 97 10.37 -11.76 25.73
C ALA A 97 9.76 -12.13 27.09
N PHE A 98 9.07 -13.26 27.13
CA PHE A 98 8.36 -13.73 28.30
C PHE A 98 8.66 -15.20 28.59
N THR A 99 8.62 -15.53 29.88
CA THR A 99 8.57 -16.89 30.39
C THR A 99 7.21 -17.08 31.07
N GLY A 100 6.36 -17.91 30.48
CA GLY A 100 5.03 -18.24 30.97
C GLY A 100 5.04 -19.27 32.11
N PRO A 101 3.85 -19.72 32.53
CA PRO A 101 3.70 -20.95 33.32
C PRO A 101 4.44 -22.13 32.67
N ASP A 102 4.85 -23.11 33.48
CA ASP A 102 5.55 -24.32 33.04
C ASP A 102 6.84 -24.08 32.21
N ASN A 103 7.44 -22.89 32.37
CA ASN A 103 8.59 -22.38 31.61
C ASN A 103 8.34 -22.24 30.10
N GLU A 104 7.10 -21.97 29.66
CA GLU A 104 6.81 -21.64 28.26
C GLU A 104 7.58 -20.39 27.79
N VAL A 105 8.51 -20.57 26.84
CA VAL A 105 9.25 -19.43 26.25
C VAL A 105 8.48 -18.88 25.05
N PHE A 106 8.10 -17.60 25.10
CA PHE A 106 7.43 -16.92 23.99
C PHE A 106 7.78 -15.44 23.89
N HIS A 107 7.85 -14.93 22.66
CA HIS A 107 8.09 -13.52 22.37
C HIS A 107 6.87 -12.87 21.71
N ILE A 108 6.68 -11.58 21.96
CA ILE A 108 5.72 -10.73 21.24
C ILE A 108 6.49 -9.60 20.57
N CYS A 109 6.28 -9.38 19.27
CA CYS A 109 7.02 -8.35 18.55
C CYS A 109 6.17 -7.64 17.48
N TRP A 110 6.51 -6.38 17.22
CA TRP A 110 5.95 -5.60 16.12
C TRP A 110 6.86 -4.41 15.75
N CYS A 111 6.76 -3.96 14.51
CA CYS A 111 7.32 -2.70 14.06
C CYS A 111 6.27 -1.58 14.03
N ARG A 112 6.72 -0.33 13.91
CA ARG A 112 5.84 0.82 13.63
C ARG A 112 5.12 0.63 12.30
N ASP A 113 3.91 1.16 12.18
CA ASP A 113 3.09 1.10 10.97
C ASP A 113 3.89 1.38 9.67
N GLY A 114 3.74 0.46 8.70
CA GLY A 114 4.47 0.46 7.43
C GLY A 114 5.94 0.04 7.48
N GLN A 115 6.49 -0.37 8.62
CA GLN A 115 7.87 -0.85 8.77
C GLN A 115 7.96 -2.38 8.90
N ALA A 116 9.15 -2.92 8.62
CA ALA A 116 9.48 -4.33 8.77
C ALA A 116 10.95 -4.51 9.20
N LEU A 117 11.22 -5.62 9.88
CA LEU A 117 12.54 -6.14 10.28
C LEU A 117 12.54 -7.65 10.02
N LYS A 118 13.62 -8.25 9.48
CA LYS A 118 13.59 -9.70 9.20
C LYS A 118 13.64 -10.49 10.50
N LEU A 119 12.99 -11.65 10.53
CA LEU A 119 13.09 -12.55 11.67
C LEU A 119 14.53 -13.08 11.84
N THR A 120 15.24 -13.32 10.74
CA THR A 120 16.67 -13.70 10.71
C THR A 120 17.63 -12.58 11.17
N ASP A 121 17.14 -11.34 11.34
CA ASP A 121 17.93 -10.25 11.94
C ASP A 121 17.82 -10.25 13.49
N ILE A 122 17.00 -11.16 14.06
CA ILE A 122 16.68 -11.25 15.49
C ILE A 122 16.99 -12.65 16.04
N TYR A 123 16.63 -13.69 15.30
CA TYR A 123 16.65 -15.10 15.71
C TYR A 123 17.54 -15.95 14.81
N SER A 124 18.03 -17.07 15.33
CA SER A 124 18.76 -18.07 14.52
C SER A 124 17.80 -18.87 13.64
N ASP A 125 18.32 -19.48 12.57
CA ASP A 125 17.54 -20.37 11.70
C ASP A 125 16.99 -21.59 12.47
N GLU A 126 17.71 -22.06 13.50
CA GLU A 126 17.27 -23.16 14.38
C GLU A 126 16.05 -22.76 15.24
N GLN A 127 16.11 -21.59 15.87
CA GLN A 127 14.98 -21.03 16.64
C GLN A 127 13.75 -20.86 15.74
N LEU A 128 13.93 -20.31 14.53
CA LEU A 128 12.85 -20.08 13.57
C LEU A 128 12.27 -21.36 12.97
N ALA A 129 13.07 -22.42 12.81
CA ALA A 129 12.62 -23.70 12.29
C ALA A 129 11.68 -24.46 13.25
N ALA A 130 11.80 -24.21 14.56
CA ALA A 130 10.95 -24.81 15.59
C ALA A 130 9.82 -23.89 16.10
N ALA A 131 9.86 -22.59 15.76
CA ALA A 131 8.92 -21.59 16.25
C ALA A 131 7.50 -21.78 15.71
N ILE A 132 6.52 -21.53 16.59
CA ILE A 132 5.10 -21.45 16.22
C ILE A 132 4.71 -19.97 16.19
N PHE A 133 4.06 -19.56 15.09
CA PHE A 133 3.72 -18.15 14.85
C PHE A 133 2.21 -17.96 14.90
N THR A 134 1.75 -17.02 15.72
CA THR A 134 0.33 -16.66 15.84
C THR A 134 0.13 -15.14 15.74
N ASP A 135 -1.03 -14.74 15.22
CA ASP A 135 -1.42 -13.34 15.16
C ASP A 135 -2.03 -12.87 16.49
N ALA A 136 -2.34 -11.58 16.57
CA ALA A 136 -2.94 -10.98 17.76
C ALA A 136 -4.25 -11.63 18.23
N CYS A 137 -4.96 -12.40 17.38
CA CYS A 137 -6.19 -13.12 17.70
C CYS A 137 -5.94 -14.61 18.04
N GLY A 138 -4.69 -15.08 18.01
CA GLY A 138 -4.31 -16.48 18.19
C GLY A 138 -4.44 -17.33 16.93
N ALA A 139 -4.66 -16.74 15.75
CA ALA A 139 -4.71 -17.49 14.49
C ALA A 139 -3.29 -17.77 13.98
N ALA A 140 -3.05 -19.00 13.49
CA ALA A 140 -1.74 -19.39 12.98
C ALA A 140 -1.30 -18.54 11.77
N VAL A 141 -0.05 -18.03 11.82
CA VAL A 141 0.57 -17.26 10.74
C VAL A 141 1.53 -18.18 9.99
N SER A 142 1.16 -18.57 8.77
CA SER A 142 2.01 -19.44 7.94
C SER A 142 3.26 -18.71 7.46
N SER A 143 4.43 -19.13 7.93
CA SER A 143 5.76 -18.69 7.46
C SER A 143 5.92 -17.16 7.36
N PRO A 144 5.84 -16.41 8.48
CA PRO A 144 6.29 -15.03 8.49
C PRO A 144 7.78 -14.97 8.17
N VAL A 145 8.21 -13.94 7.44
CA VAL A 145 9.63 -13.68 7.14
C VAL A 145 10.12 -12.39 7.80
N VAL A 146 9.18 -11.55 8.26
CA VAL A 146 9.44 -10.27 8.89
C VAL A 146 8.53 -10.05 10.11
N VAL A 147 9.11 -9.48 11.16
CA VAL A 147 8.35 -8.69 12.13
C VAL A 147 7.87 -7.45 11.39
N ASN A 148 6.55 -7.23 11.37
CA ASN A 148 5.91 -6.14 10.63
C ASN A 148 5.02 -5.33 11.57
N GLU A 149 4.12 -4.49 11.05
CA GLU A 149 3.26 -3.67 11.90
C GLU A 149 2.29 -4.48 12.78
N ARG A 150 1.85 -5.66 12.38
CA ARG A 150 0.91 -6.46 13.19
C ARG A 150 1.65 -7.15 14.34
N PRO A 151 1.09 -7.18 15.56
CA PRO A 151 1.64 -7.98 16.64
C PRO A 151 1.76 -9.45 16.22
N LEU A 152 2.98 -9.97 16.31
CA LEU A 152 3.33 -11.36 16.05
C LEU A 152 3.74 -11.99 17.37
N PHE A 153 3.04 -13.06 17.75
CA PHE A 153 3.41 -13.94 18.85
C PHE A 153 4.26 -15.08 18.26
N ILE A 154 5.35 -15.39 18.96
CA ILE A 154 6.33 -16.40 18.55
C ILE A 154 6.56 -17.30 19.76
N ASP A 155 6.04 -18.51 19.72
CA ASP A 155 6.21 -19.51 20.77
C ASP A 155 7.39 -20.43 20.39
N PHE A 156 8.29 -20.72 21.34
CA PHE A 156 9.51 -21.51 21.12
C PHE A 156 9.43 -22.87 21.85
N PRO A 157 8.68 -23.87 21.34
CA PRO A 157 8.38 -25.11 22.06
C PRO A 157 9.58 -26.03 22.34
N ARG A 158 10.77 -25.70 21.83
CA ARG A 158 12.03 -26.41 22.14
C ARG A 158 12.84 -25.74 23.24
N LEU A 159 12.48 -24.53 23.66
CA LEU A 159 13.17 -23.78 24.70
C LEU A 159 12.41 -23.93 26.02
N THR A 160 13.13 -24.33 27.07
CA THR A 160 12.66 -24.35 28.46
C THR A 160 13.34 -23.30 29.33
N ILE A 161 14.25 -22.52 28.74
CA ILE A 161 14.97 -21.39 29.32
C ILE A 161 14.98 -20.28 28.27
N GLN A 162 14.84 -19.03 28.71
CA GLN A 162 14.79 -17.86 27.83
C GLN A 162 16.08 -17.67 27.02
N GLU A 163 15.96 -17.55 25.69
CA GLU A 163 17.08 -17.24 24.78
C GLU A 163 16.88 -15.87 24.13
N LEU A 164 17.42 -14.83 24.78
CA LEU A 164 17.35 -13.47 24.27
C LEU A 164 18.32 -13.26 23.08
N PRO A 165 17.94 -12.46 22.06
CA PRO A 165 18.86 -12.02 21.02
C PRO A 165 20.11 -11.34 21.63
N ALA A 166 21.30 -11.67 21.11
CA ALA A 166 22.58 -11.19 21.62
C ALA A 166 22.71 -9.65 21.69
N HIS A 167 21.93 -8.95 20.86
CA HIS A 167 21.76 -7.50 20.89
C HIS A 167 20.27 -7.15 20.83
N ALA A 168 19.87 -6.07 21.50
CA ALA A 168 18.49 -5.58 21.45
C ALA A 168 18.06 -5.34 19.98
N PRO A 169 16.86 -5.79 19.55
CA PRO A 169 16.42 -5.64 18.16
C PRO A 169 16.33 -4.17 17.70
N VAL A 170 17.19 -3.77 16.77
CA VAL A 170 17.26 -2.41 16.23
C VAL A 170 17.29 -2.45 14.71
N ARG A 171 16.49 -1.59 14.06
CA ARG A 171 16.54 -1.42 12.60
C ARG A 171 17.80 -0.64 12.20
N LEU A 172 18.72 -1.29 11.49
CA LEU A 172 20.01 -0.71 11.08
C LEU A 172 19.87 0.48 10.10
N ASP A 173 18.94 0.44 9.14
CA ASP A 173 18.72 1.57 8.22
C ASP A 173 17.70 2.58 8.79
N GLN A 174 18.20 3.70 9.31
CA GLN A 174 17.37 4.78 9.87
C GLN A 174 16.57 5.57 8.83
N ASP A 175 16.67 5.30 7.53
CA ASP A 175 15.86 5.96 6.49
C ASP A 175 14.35 5.60 6.65
N TYR A 176 13.60 6.40 7.42
CA TYR A 176 12.17 6.28 7.76
C TYR A 176 11.18 6.36 6.58
N ALA A 177 11.60 6.07 5.35
CA ALA A 177 10.88 6.42 4.12
C ALA A 177 10.65 5.25 3.16
N VAL A 178 10.73 3.99 3.60
CA VAL A 178 10.27 2.81 2.83
C VAL A 178 9.02 2.24 3.51
N VAL A 179 7.98 1.94 2.73
CA VAL A 179 6.73 1.32 3.24
C VAL A 179 6.68 -0.15 2.84
N TYR A 180 6.69 -1.04 3.83
CA TYR A 180 6.58 -2.48 3.66
C TYR A 180 5.10 -2.87 3.81
N ALA A 181 4.53 -3.52 2.79
CA ALA A 181 3.15 -3.99 2.85
C ALA A 181 3.05 -5.24 3.74
N CYS A 182 2.01 -5.31 4.58
CA CYS A 182 1.62 -6.52 5.29
C CYS A 182 0.16 -6.86 4.96
N LEU A 183 -0.02 -7.81 4.06
CA LEU A 183 -1.32 -8.38 3.68
C LEU A 183 -1.24 -9.91 3.81
N PRO A 184 -2.36 -10.64 3.97
CA PRO A 184 -2.33 -12.07 4.22
C PRO A 184 -1.55 -12.91 3.19
N ALA A 185 -1.54 -12.47 1.92
CA ALA A 185 -0.82 -13.15 0.83
C ALA A 185 0.57 -12.55 0.51
N MET A 186 0.96 -11.42 1.12
CA MET A 186 2.22 -10.74 0.78
C MET A 186 2.85 -9.94 1.94
N GLN A 187 4.17 -10.07 2.08
CA GLN A 187 5.00 -9.36 3.06
C GLN A 187 6.09 -8.57 2.33
N GLY A 188 6.23 -7.28 2.60
CA GLY A 188 7.37 -6.48 2.14
C GLY A 188 8.60 -6.76 2.99
N VAL A 189 9.71 -7.13 2.36
CA VAL A 189 10.96 -7.51 3.03
C VAL A 189 12.07 -6.50 2.71
N PRO A 190 12.82 -5.98 3.71
CA PRO A 190 13.97 -5.12 3.48
C PRO A 190 15.11 -5.87 2.77
N TRP A 191 15.78 -5.19 1.84
CA TRP A 191 16.88 -5.78 1.07
C TRP A 191 18.00 -4.77 0.80
N GLN A 192 19.24 -5.22 0.89
CA GLN A 192 20.42 -4.43 0.57
C GLN A 192 21.62 -5.31 0.21
N ASN A 193 22.52 -4.77 -0.61
CA ASN A 193 23.85 -5.29 -0.85
C ASN A 193 24.88 -4.14 -0.81
N GLN A 194 26.12 -4.37 -1.26
CA GLN A 194 27.18 -3.34 -1.24
C GLN A 194 26.85 -2.08 -2.07
N GLN A 195 26.09 -2.19 -3.15
CA GLN A 195 25.83 -1.09 -4.08
C GLN A 195 24.43 -0.49 -3.95
N TRP A 196 23.45 -1.31 -3.56
CA TRP A 196 22.02 -1.03 -3.63
C TRP A 196 21.31 -1.31 -2.30
N ARG A 197 20.22 -0.59 -2.09
CA ARG A 197 19.21 -0.86 -1.07
C ARG A 197 17.81 -0.78 -1.66
N GLY A 198 16.86 -1.42 -1.01
CA GLY A 198 15.55 -1.62 -1.57
C GLY A 198 14.63 -2.45 -0.70
N ALA A 199 13.62 -3.00 -1.35
CA ALA A 199 12.73 -4.00 -0.78
C ALA A 199 12.22 -4.91 -1.90
N TYR A 200 11.82 -6.12 -1.54
CA TYR A 200 11.06 -7.02 -2.40
C TYR A 200 9.80 -7.50 -1.68
N THR A 201 8.86 -8.04 -2.43
CA THR A 201 7.65 -8.65 -1.91
C THR A 201 7.86 -10.16 -1.83
N TYR A 202 7.74 -10.70 -0.62
CA TYR A 202 7.59 -12.13 -0.38
C TYR A 202 6.10 -12.49 -0.48
N PHE A 203 5.76 -13.49 -1.29
CA PHE A 203 4.43 -14.09 -1.36
C PHE A 203 4.42 -15.42 -0.61
N ALA A 204 3.28 -15.81 -0.05
CA ALA A 204 3.15 -17.14 0.54
C ALA A 204 3.51 -18.22 -0.49
N LYS A 205 4.39 -19.16 -0.11
CA LYS A 205 4.97 -20.20 -0.99
C LYS A 205 5.94 -19.68 -2.07
N THR A 206 6.61 -18.53 -1.87
CA THR A 206 7.72 -18.12 -2.76
C THR A 206 8.89 -19.12 -2.67
N PRO A 207 9.52 -19.53 -3.78
CA PRO A 207 10.71 -20.36 -3.77
C PRO A 207 11.91 -19.72 -3.05
N THR A 208 12.87 -20.56 -2.67
CA THR A 208 14.26 -20.15 -2.39
C THR A 208 15.10 -20.28 -3.67
N PRO A 209 16.05 -19.35 -3.97
CA PRO A 209 16.39 -18.12 -3.23
C PRO A 209 15.30 -17.05 -3.31
N PRO A 210 15.32 -16.01 -2.45
CA PRO A 210 14.26 -14.99 -2.43
C PRO A 210 14.29 -14.08 -3.67
N LEU A 211 13.11 -13.56 -4.05
CA LEU A 211 12.95 -12.63 -5.19
C LEU A 211 13.91 -11.43 -5.17
N GLY A 212 14.30 -10.95 -3.99
CA GLY A 212 15.26 -9.86 -3.83
C GLY A 212 16.62 -10.13 -4.48
N ASP A 213 17.07 -11.39 -4.45
CA ASP A 213 18.38 -11.82 -4.95
C ASP A 213 18.33 -12.30 -6.41
N GLU A 214 17.15 -12.62 -6.95
CA GLU A 214 16.96 -12.93 -8.37
C GLU A 214 16.66 -11.70 -9.23
N LEU A 215 16.14 -10.63 -8.62
CA LEU A 215 15.80 -9.38 -9.32
C LEU A 215 16.78 -8.24 -9.04
N THR A 216 18.04 -8.55 -8.72
CA THR A 216 19.07 -7.50 -8.57
C THR A 216 19.23 -6.68 -9.85
N PRO A 217 19.58 -5.39 -9.75
CA PRO A 217 19.84 -4.53 -10.91
C PRO A 217 20.83 -5.11 -11.93
N GLU A 218 21.82 -5.87 -11.45
CA GLU A 218 22.81 -6.57 -12.28
C GLU A 218 22.17 -7.73 -13.05
N LYS A 219 21.41 -8.61 -12.38
CA LYS A 219 20.69 -9.71 -13.04
C LYS A 219 19.65 -9.20 -14.03
N ILE A 220 18.86 -8.19 -13.65
CA ILE A 220 17.86 -7.55 -14.52
C ILE A 220 18.47 -7.03 -15.83
N ALA A 221 19.72 -6.53 -15.80
CA ALA A 221 20.39 -6.01 -16.99
C ALA A 221 20.81 -7.11 -17.98
N GLY A 222 20.94 -8.37 -17.54
CA GLY A 222 21.23 -9.53 -18.37
C GLY A 222 20.00 -10.37 -18.76
N MET A 223 18.80 -10.04 -18.26
CA MET A 223 17.57 -10.78 -18.57
C MET A 223 17.03 -10.43 -19.97
N ALA A 224 16.47 -11.44 -20.65
CA ALA A 224 15.83 -11.26 -21.95
C ALA A 224 14.65 -10.26 -21.88
N GLU A 225 14.64 -9.32 -22.82
CA GLU A 225 13.60 -8.29 -22.94
C GLU A 225 12.49 -8.73 -23.89
N PHE A 226 11.24 -8.75 -23.43
CA PHE A 226 10.09 -9.17 -24.24
C PHE A 226 9.48 -8.02 -25.04
N GLU A 227 9.21 -6.89 -24.38
CA GLU A 227 8.60 -5.71 -24.99
C GLU A 227 9.20 -4.45 -24.36
N VAL A 228 9.64 -3.50 -25.18
CA VAL A 228 10.18 -2.20 -24.71
C VAL A 228 9.14 -1.10 -24.89
N LEU A 229 8.20 -1.04 -23.94
CA LEU A 229 7.10 -0.06 -23.89
C LEU A 229 7.58 1.41 -23.93
N ARG A 230 8.82 1.69 -23.54
CA ARG A 230 9.42 3.03 -23.64
C ARG A 230 10.94 3.00 -23.50
N ASP A 231 11.65 3.42 -24.54
CA ASP A 231 13.10 3.64 -24.46
C ASP A 231 13.48 5.14 -24.47
N ARG A 232 13.72 5.70 -23.27
CA ARG A 232 14.19 7.09 -22.99
C ARG A 232 14.83 7.11 -21.59
N ARG A 233 15.24 8.29 -21.08
CA ARG A 233 15.81 8.51 -19.72
C ARG A 233 15.13 7.76 -18.56
N ASN A 234 13.81 7.58 -18.64
CA ASN A 234 13.16 6.54 -17.85
C ASN A 234 12.74 5.47 -18.87
N ARG A 235 13.25 4.25 -18.68
CA ARG A 235 13.04 3.10 -19.56
C ARG A 235 11.96 2.21 -18.95
N LEU A 236 11.14 1.60 -19.80
CA LEU A 236 10.08 0.69 -19.41
C LEU A 236 10.09 -0.50 -20.36
N TRP A 237 10.25 -1.71 -19.81
CA TRP A 237 10.26 -2.95 -20.56
C TRP A 237 9.73 -4.12 -19.72
N ASN A 238 9.53 -5.25 -20.39
CA ASN A 238 9.08 -6.49 -19.79
C ASN A 238 10.15 -7.57 -19.79
N ILE A 239 10.21 -8.34 -18.70
CA ILE A 239 11.09 -9.50 -18.47
C ILE A 239 10.23 -10.70 -18.03
N ALA A 240 10.77 -11.91 -18.07
CA ALA A 240 10.14 -13.09 -17.47
C ALA A 240 10.18 -12.99 -15.93
N HIS A 241 9.25 -13.66 -15.25
CA HIS A 241 9.35 -13.86 -13.80
C HIS A 241 10.40 -14.95 -13.52
N PRO A 242 11.36 -14.75 -12.60
CA PRO A 242 12.52 -15.64 -12.42
C PRO A 242 12.13 -17.08 -12.05
N PHE A 243 11.01 -17.26 -11.33
CA PHE A 243 10.50 -18.57 -10.93
C PHE A 243 9.34 -19.09 -11.80
N ASN A 244 8.91 -18.34 -12.83
CA ASN A 244 7.84 -18.78 -13.72
C ASN A 244 7.96 -18.08 -15.09
N GLN A 245 8.53 -18.77 -16.07
CA GLN A 245 8.78 -18.19 -17.40
C GLN A 245 7.50 -17.82 -18.19
N GLN A 246 6.34 -18.36 -17.81
CA GLN A 246 5.04 -17.98 -18.41
C GLN A 246 4.53 -16.64 -17.87
N GLN A 247 4.95 -16.24 -16.67
CA GLN A 247 4.62 -14.95 -16.06
C GLN A 247 5.64 -13.88 -16.47
N ARG A 248 5.17 -12.63 -16.54
CA ARG A 248 6.00 -11.47 -16.92
C ARG A 248 6.00 -10.42 -15.82
N LEU A 249 7.11 -9.70 -15.73
CA LEU A 249 7.28 -8.53 -14.87
C LEU A 249 7.49 -7.28 -15.72
N THR A 250 7.17 -6.12 -15.15
CA THR A 250 7.33 -4.79 -15.77
C THR A 250 8.38 -4.00 -15.01
N VAL A 251 9.50 -3.68 -15.68
CA VAL A 251 10.65 -2.98 -15.08
C VAL A 251 10.61 -1.48 -15.45
N LYS A 252 10.65 -0.62 -14.43
CA LYS A 252 10.76 0.85 -14.55
C LYS A 252 12.13 1.32 -14.07
N LEU A 253 13.06 1.51 -15.00
CA LEU A 253 14.33 2.17 -14.74
C LEU A 253 14.18 3.69 -14.81
N ASN A 254 14.61 4.41 -13.77
CA ASN A 254 14.75 5.85 -13.77
C ASN A 254 16.20 6.25 -13.49
N HIS A 255 16.84 6.89 -14.47
CA HIS A 255 18.20 7.41 -14.35
C HIS A 255 18.23 8.95 -14.47
N PRO A 256 18.28 9.71 -13.37
CA PRO A 256 18.31 11.19 -13.39
C PRO A 256 19.49 11.77 -14.20
N ARG A 257 19.21 12.77 -15.05
CA ARG A 257 20.22 13.51 -15.86
C ARG A 257 19.89 15.01 -15.86
N GLY A 258 20.92 15.85 -16.01
CA GLY A 258 20.82 17.32 -16.10
C GLY A 258 20.11 17.97 -14.93
N ILE A 259 19.40 19.08 -15.17
CA ILE A 259 18.63 19.88 -14.20
C ILE A 259 17.69 19.02 -13.32
N LYS A 260 17.23 17.86 -13.81
CA LYS A 260 16.40 16.94 -12.99
C LYS A 260 17.14 16.30 -11.83
N ARG A 261 18.48 16.18 -11.87
CA ARG A 261 19.27 15.78 -10.69
C ARG A 261 19.10 16.81 -9.56
N LEU A 262 19.26 18.10 -9.87
CA LEU A 262 19.09 19.17 -8.89
C LEU A 262 17.64 19.23 -8.34
N SER A 263 16.64 19.21 -9.23
CA SER A 263 15.23 19.35 -8.81
C SER A 263 14.69 18.17 -8.00
N ASP A 264 15.31 16.99 -8.08
CA ASP A 264 14.88 15.79 -7.35
C ASP A 264 15.81 15.43 -6.17
N ARG A 265 16.88 16.22 -5.89
CA ARG A 265 17.87 15.98 -4.80
C ARG A 265 17.28 15.82 -3.40
N PHE A 266 16.19 16.53 -3.09
CA PHE A 266 15.52 16.49 -1.80
C PHE A 266 14.28 15.59 -1.79
N LYS A 267 14.20 14.63 -2.72
CA LYS A 267 13.05 13.72 -2.86
C LYS A 267 13.52 12.29 -2.89
N ALA A 268 12.70 11.40 -2.31
CA ALA A 268 12.81 9.97 -2.55
C ALA A 268 12.92 9.64 -4.05
N SER A 269 13.74 8.63 -4.37
CA SER A 269 13.92 8.13 -5.73
C SER A 269 12.58 7.77 -6.38
N LYS A 270 12.51 7.74 -7.72
CA LYS A 270 11.25 7.34 -8.37
C LYS A 270 10.89 5.90 -8.09
N GLY A 271 11.89 5.02 -7.91
CA GLY A 271 11.65 3.62 -7.51
C GLY A 271 10.94 3.55 -6.17
N ARG A 272 11.56 4.13 -5.13
CA ARG A 272 11.00 4.23 -3.76
C ARG A 272 9.62 4.88 -3.73
N ARG A 273 9.38 5.93 -4.52
CA ARG A 273 8.04 6.57 -4.61
C ARG A 273 6.97 5.70 -5.26
N HIS A 274 7.31 4.91 -6.28
CA HIS A 274 6.37 3.94 -6.84
C HIS A 274 6.09 2.83 -5.83
N TRP A 275 7.13 2.25 -5.23
CA TRP A 275 7.04 1.24 -4.19
C TRP A 275 6.12 1.67 -3.03
N ASN A 276 6.45 2.77 -2.35
CA ASN A 276 5.65 3.23 -1.21
C ASN A 276 4.19 3.50 -1.59
N THR A 277 3.95 4.07 -2.77
CA THR A 277 2.59 4.33 -3.23
C THR A 277 1.85 3.03 -3.52
N ALA A 278 2.51 2.05 -4.14
CA ALA A 278 1.94 0.74 -4.43
C ALA A 278 1.57 -0.01 -3.14
N SER A 279 2.53 -0.15 -2.22
CA SER A 279 2.34 -0.76 -0.90
C SER A 279 1.18 -0.09 -0.14
N THR A 280 1.12 1.25 -0.15
CA THR A 280 0.05 2.00 0.52
C THR A 280 -1.31 1.86 -0.17
N MET A 281 -1.36 1.80 -1.50
CA MET A 281 -2.59 1.56 -2.27
C MET A 281 -3.17 0.19 -1.94
N LEU A 282 -2.35 -0.86 -1.97
CA LEU A 282 -2.77 -2.23 -1.64
C LEU A 282 -3.23 -2.36 -0.18
N LEU A 283 -2.48 -1.79 0.78
CA LEU A 283 -2.89 -1.70 2.19
C LEU A 283 -4.23 -0.97 2.40
N ARG A 284 -4.62 -0.09 1.48
CA ARG A 284 -5.90 0.65 1.49
C ARG A 284 -6.97 0.04 0.58
N GLY A 285 -6.75 -1.17 0.06
CA GLY A 285 -7.69 -1.86 -0.82
C GLY A 285 -7.91 -1.17 -2.17
N ILE A 286 -6.91 -0.42 -2.65
CA ILE A 286 -6.89 0.22 -3.96
C ILE A 286 -5.93 -0.54 -4.87
N ASN A 287 -6.45 -1.03 -5.99
CA ASN A 287 -5.71 -1.89 -6.89
C ASN A 287 -4.67 -1.11 -7.73
N THR A 288 -3.51 -1.72 -7.87
CA THR A 288 -2.34 -1.33 -8.68
C THR A 288 -1.61 -2.64 -9.01
N PRO A 289 -0.89 -2.77 -10.14
CA PRO A 289 -0.06 -3.96 -10.38
C PRO A 289 0.87 -4.18 -9.19
N SER A 290 0.96 -5.42 -8.67
CA SER A 290 1.60 -5.66 -7.38
C SER A 290 3.08 -5.28 -7.45
N PRO A 291 3.61 -4.54 -6.46
CA PRO A 291 5.03 -4.24 -6.41
C PRO A 291 5.77 -5.55 -6.12
N ILE A 292 6.81 -5.84 -6.90
CA ILE A 292 7.62 -7.05 -6.75
C ILE A 292 8.95 -6.72 -6.10
N ALA A 293 9.62 -5.66 -6.58
CA ALA A 293 10.82 -5.13 -5.95
C ALA A 293 11.07 -3.66 -6.31
N PHE A 294 11.89 -2.97 -5.52
CA PHE A 294 12.49 -1.71 -5.91
C PHE A 294 13.92 -1.63 -5.39
N TYR A 295 14.78 -0.92 -6.13
CA TYR A 295 16.19 -0.75 -5.78
C TYR A 295 16.64 0.69 -6.06
N GLU A 296 17.49 1.23 -5.21
CA GLU A 296 18.24 2.47 -5.42
C GLU A 296 19.67 2.31 -4.89
N HIS A 297 20.65 2.95 -5.52
CA HIS A 297 22.03 2.95 -5.00
C HIS A 297 22.10 3.48 -3.56
N HIS A 298 23.24 3.34 -2.86
CA HIS A 298 23.45 3.92 -1.53
C HIS A 298 23.76 5.44 -1.47
N SER A 299 24.26 6.09 -2.54
CA SER A 299 24.92 7.43 -2.50
C SER A 299 24.07 8.66 -2.10
N ASN A 300 23.44 9.43 -3.02
CA ASN A 300 22.62 10.63 -2.69
C ASN A 300 21.15 10.53 -3.20
N SER A 301 20.16 10.31 -2.31
CA SER A 301 18.79 9.87 -2.73
C SER A 301 18.08 10.91 -3.62
N GLY A 302 17.24 10.45 -4.55
CA GLY A 302 16.60 11.31 -5.56
C GLY A 302 17.45 11.64 -6.79
N ILE A 303 18.78 11.70 -6.66
CA ILE A 303 19.73 11.84 -7.79
C ILE A 303 20.07 10.48 -8.43
N ARG A 304 19.89 9.37 -7.68
CA ARG A 304 20.33 8.02 -8.05
C ARG A 304 19.54 7.39 -9.20
N THR A 305 20.20 6.48 -9.92
CA THR A 305 19.55 5.40 -10.65
C THR A 305 18.63 4.64 -9.69
N SER A 306 17.42 4.30 -10.15
CA SER A 306 16.44 3.55 -9.36
C SER A 306 15.60 2.64 -10.25
N TYR A 307 15.34 1.43 -9.76
CA TYR A 307 14.48 0.44 -10.36
C TYR A 307 13.18 0.34 -9.55
N TYR A 308 12.09 0.04 -10.24
CA TYR A 308 10.83 -0.45 -9.65
C TYR A 308 10.30 -1.54 -10.58
N ILE A 309 10.00 -2.70 -10.00
CA ILE A 309 9.51 -3.88 -10.69
C ILE A 309 8.12 -4.15 -10.12
N CYS A 310 7.15 -4.35 -11.01
CA CYS A 310 5.81 -4.80 -10.65
C CYS A 310 5.35 -5.92 -11.58
N GLU A 311 4.28 -6.61 -11.22
CA GLU A 311 3.61 -7.56 -12.11
C GLU A 311 3.28 -6.91 -13.46
N TYR A 312 3.41 -7.68 -14.53
CA TYR A 312 2.71 -7.39 -15.78
C TYR A 312 1.27 -7.89 -15.65
N VAL A 313 0.30 -7.06 -16.07
CA VAL A 313 -1.12 -7.43 -16.04
C VAL A 313 -1.51 -7.86 -17.46
N PRO A 314 -1.70 -9.18 -17.72
CA PRO A 314 -2.02 -9.67 -19.06
C PRO A 314 -3.41 -9.20 -19.50
N GLU A 315 -3.59 -9.11 -20.83
CA GLU A 315 -4.85 -8.76 -21.52
C GLU A 315 -5.49 -7.41 -21.13
N ALA A 316 -4.78 -6.62 -20.32
CA ALA A 316 -5.32 -5.42 -19.72
C ALA A 316 -5.42 -4.26 -20.72
N PHE A 317 -6.53 -3.54 -20.67
CA PHE A 317 -6.80 -2.38 -21.53
C PHE A 317 -6.94 -1.10 -20.71
N SER A 318 -6.69 0.05 -21.33
CA SER A 318 -6.80 1.35 -20.65
C SER A 318 -8.23 1.90 -20.74
N SER A 319 -8.70 2.62 -19.72
CA SER A 319 -9.99 3.35 -19.82
C SER A 319 -9.98 4.42 -20.92
N ARG A 320 -8.82 4.81 -21.43
CA ARG A 320 -8.69 5.57 -22.69
C ARG A 320 -9.38 4.88 -23.87
N GLN A 321 -9.33 3.56 -23.97
CA GLN A 321 -9.98 2.79 -25.03
C GLN A 321 -11.51 2.85 -24.87
N VAL A 322 -12.00 2.68 -23.63
CA VAL A 322 -13.42 2.86 -23.27
C VAL A 322 -13.92 4.24 -23.71
N CYS A 323 -13.21 5.32 -23.33
CA CYS A 323 -13.57 6.68 -23.74
C CYS A 323 -13.47 6.92 -25.26
N ALA A 324 -12.58 6.20 -25.96
CA ALA A 324 -12.44 6.32 -27.41
C ALA A 324 -13.60 5.64 -28.14
N ALA A 325 -13.99 4.43 -27.73
CA ALA A 325 -15.13 3.68 -28.26
C ALA A 325 -16.42 4.50 -28.20
N PHE A 326 -16.71 5.12 -27.05
CA PHE A 326 -17.91 5.95 -26.89
C PHE A 326 -17.88 7.25 -27.70
N ARG A 327 -16.71 7.90 -27.85
CA ARG A 327 -16.57 9.06 -28.75
C ARG A 327 -16.72 8.68 -30.22
N GLN A 328 -16.45 7.43 -30.58
CA GLN A 328 -16.68 6.87 -31.92
C GLN A 328 -18.14 6.39 -32.12
N GLY A 329 -19.05 6.67 -31.18
CA GLY A 329 -20.48 6.34 -31.30
C GLY A 329 -20.84 4.89 -30.98
N GLN A 330 -19.92 4.07 -30.45
CA GLN A 330 -20.25 2.70 -30.05
C GLN A 330 -21.25 2.71 -28.89
N LYS A 331 -22.33 1.90 -28.98
CA LYS A 331 -23.35 1.78 -27.92
C LYS A 331 -22.86 1.00 -26.68
N LYS A 332 -21.95 0.05 -26.89
CA LYS A 332 -21.34 -0.80 -25.87
C LYS A 332 -19.85 -0.99 -26.17
N PHE A 333 -19.05 -1.19 -25.13
CA PHE A 333 -17.66 -1.62 -25.24
C PHE A 333 -17.44 -2.79 -24.27
N ARG A 334 -16.93 -3.94 -24.77
CA ARG A 334 -16.69 -5.15 -23.97
C ARG A 334 -17.91 -5.60 -23.13
N GLY A 335 -19.11 -5.54 -23.72
CA GLY A 335 -20.38 -5.94 -23.10
C GLY A 335 -21.12 -4.82 -22.34
N PHE A 336 -20.40 -3.85 -21.80
CA PHE A 336 -20.96 -2.78 -20.96
C PHE A 336 -21.30 -1.51 -21.76
N GLY A 337 -22.40 -0.84 -21.40
CA GLY A 337 -22.80 0.48 -21.92
C GLY A 337 -22.02 1.64 -21.28
N LYS A 338 -22.15 2.84 -21.85
CA LYS A 338 -21.47 4.06 -21.37
C LYS A 338 -21.71 4.33 -19.89
N ASP A 339 -22.96 4.22 -19.47
CA ASP A 339 -23.39 4.50 -18.09
C ASP A 339 -22.70 3.59 -17.08
N GLN A 340 -22.74 2.27 -17.33
CA GLN A 340 -22.08 1.25 -16.50
C GLN A 340 -20.56 1.47 -16.42
N TRP A 341 -19.92 1.85 -17.52
CA TRP A 341 -18.49 2.19 -17.54
C TRP A 341 -18.17 3.42 -16.69
N PHE A 342 -19.01 4.45 -16.71
CA PHE A 342 -18.79 5.68 -15.95
C PHE A 342 -19.14 5.52 -14.47
N ASP A 343 -20.16 4.72 -14.11
CA ASP A 343 -20.43 4.31 -12.73
C ASP A 343 -19.24 3.54 -12.14
N LEU A 344 -18.72 2.52 -12.85
CA LEU A 344 -17.58 1.72 -12.41
C LEU A 344 -16.30 2.55 -12.24
N LEU A 345 -15.96 3.40 -13.22
CA LEU A 345 -14.77 4.26 -13.13
C LEU A 345 -14.95 5.34 -12.05
N GLY A 346 -16.14 5.95 -11.95
CA GLY A 346 -16.47 6.95 -10.94
C GLY A 346 -16.37 6.37 -9.52
N GLY A 347 -16.95 5.20 -9.30
CA GLY A 347 -16.90 4.46 -8.03
C GLY A 347 -15.48 4.07 -7.62
N PHE A 348 -14.66 3.54 -8.54
CA PHE A 348 -13.27 3.21 -8.23
C PHE A 348 -12.42 4.44 -7.86
N ILE A 349 -12.58 5.55 -8.60
CA ILE A 349 -11.88 6.81 -8.30
C ILE A 349 -12.41 7.43 -7.00
N CYS A 350 -13.70 7.28 -6.70
CA CYS A 350 -14.26 7.69 -5.42
C CYS A 350 -13.67 6.87 -4.27
N LYS A 351 -13.58 5.54 -4.40
CA LYS A 351 -12.92 4.65 -3.42
C LYS A 351 -11.47 5.09 -3.16
N MET A 352 -10.70 5.38 -4.21
CA MET A 352 -9.34 5.93 -4.10
C MET A 352 -9.32 7.24 -3.29
N HIS A 353 -10.20 8.20 -3.60
CA HIS A 353 -10.28 9.47 -2.89
C HIS A 353 -10.79 9.34 -1.44
N ASN A 354 -11.72 8.44 -1.16
CA ASN A 354 -12.21 8.12 0.20
C ASN A 354 -11.09 7.48 1.03
N SER A 355 -10.27 6.63 0.42
CA SER A 355 -9.05 6.10 1.03
C SER A 355 -7.93 7.14 1.22
N GLY A 356 -8.16 8.42 0.91
CA GLY A 356 -7.19 9.51 1.13
C GLY A 356 -6.02 9.54 0.15
N ILE A 357 -6.19 8.96 -1.06
CA ILE A 357 -5.13 8.90 -2.07
C ILE A 357 -5.43 9.90 -3.19
N LEU A 358 -4.53 10.87 -3.39
CA LEU A 358 -4.57 11.81 -4.51
C LEU A 358 -3.50 11.42 -5.53
N HIS A 359 -3.88 10.93 -6.70
CA HIS A 359 -2.97 10.44 -7.74
C HIS A 359 -2.10 11.54 -8.35
N ARG A 360 -2.63 12.76 -8.46
CA ARG A 360 -1.99 13.97 -9.05
C ARG A 360 -1.63 13.86 -10.53
N ASP A 361 -1.98 12.77 -11.21
CA ASP A 361 -1.80 12.59 -12.65
C ASP A 361 -2.81 11.60 -13.24
N LEU A 362 -4.03 11.59 -12.69
CA LEU A 362 -5.09 10.66 -13.08
C LEU A 362 -5.67 10.99 -14.48
N SER A 363 -4.96 10.62 -15.53
CA SER A 363 -5.54 10.60 -16.89
C SER A 363 -6.26 9.28 -17.15
N VAL A 364 -7.18 9.25 -18.12
CA VAL A 364 -7.79 7.99 -18.61
C VAL A 364 -6.75 6.96 -19.12
N GLY A 365 -5.53 7.41 -19.43
CA GLY A 365 -4.40 6.51 -19.75
C GLY A 365 -3.81 5.77 -18.55
N ASN A 366 -4.06 6.25 -17.33
CA ASN A 366 -3.46 5.76 -16.09
C ASN A 366 -4.43 4.91 -15.25
N LEU A 367 -5.60 4.61 -15.82
CA LEU A 367 -6.54 3.59 -15.37
C LEU A 367 -6.41 2.41 -16.33
N LEU A 368 -5.88 1.31 -15.81
CA LEU A 368 -5.77 0.02 -16.48
C LEU A 368 -6.93 -0.86 -15.98
N LEU A 369 -7.46 -1.73 -16.85
CA LEU A 369 -8.66 -2.52 -16.62
C LEU A 369 -8.39 -3.95 -17.08
N THR A 370 -8.69 -4.94 -16.25
CA THR A 370 -8.89 -6.33 -16.69
C THR A 370 -10.39 -6.65 -16.68
N GLN A 371 -10.75 -7.71 -17.38
CA GLN A 371 -12.10 -8.27 -17.40
C GLN A 371 -11.96 -9.79 -17.34
N ALA A 372 -12.53 -10.41 -16.31
CA ALA A 372 -12.56 -11.87 -16.20
C ALA A 372 -13.67 -12.47 -17.08
N GLU A 373 -13.67 -13.79 -17.25
CA GLU A 373 -14.62 -14.53 -18.09
C GLU A 373 -16.08 -14.37 -17.64
N ASP A 374 -16.32 -14.21 -16.33
CA ASP A 374 -17.60 -13.85 -15.72
C ASP A 374 -18.07 -12.41 -16.04
N GLY A 375 -17.28 -11.66 -16.81
CA GLY A 375 -17.51 -10.26 -17.16
C GLY A 375 -17.04 -9.27 -16.10
N LYS A 376 -16.55 -9.71 -14.93
CA LYS A 376 -16.14 -8.84 -13.82
C LYS A 376 -14.92 -8.00 -14.20
N VAL A 377 -15.11 -6.69 -14.19
CA VAL A 377 -14.05 -5.73 -14.50
C VAL A 377 -13.30 -5.32 -13.24
N THR A 378 -11.96 -5.39 -13.28
CA THR A 378 -11.09 -4.96 -12.18
C THR A 378 -10.22 -3.78 -12.62
N PRO A 379 -10.40 -2.58 -12.04
CA PRO A 379 -9.52 -1.43 -12.30
C PRO A 379 -8.20 -1.50 -11.53
N TYR A 380 -7.15 -0.92 -12.10
CA TYR A 380 -5.82 -0.75 -11.51
C TYR A 380 -5.27 0.65 -11.85
N LEU A 381 -4.52 1.24 -10.92
CA LEU A 381 -3.82 2.52 -11.12
C LEU A 381 -2.38 2.32 -11.60
N ILE A 382 -1.92 3.17 -12.53
CA ILE A 382 -0.53 3.17 -13.04
C ILE A 382 0.04 4.61 -13.15
N ASP A 383 1.38 4.75 -13.28
CA ASP A 383 2.14 6.02 -13.11
C ASP A 383 1.90 6.69 -11.73
N ILE A 384 1.74 5.86 -10.70
CA ILE A 384 1.37 6.26 -9.34
C ILE A 384 2.47 7.00 -8.56
N GLY A 385 3.73 7.01 -9.03
CA GLY A 385 4.87 7.60 -8.29
C GLY A 385 4.83 9.13 -8.09
N ARG A 386 3.75 9.80 -8.48
CA ARG A 386 3.43 11.22 -8.18
C ARG A 386 2.34 11.40 -7.11
N ALA A 387 1.69 10.32 -6.68
CA ALA A 387 0.56 10.40 -5.76
C ALA A 387 0.96 11.01 -4.40
N ARG A 388 -0.05 11.49 -3.67
CA ARG A 388 0.04 11.92 -2.28
C ARG A 388 -0.93 11.10 -1.44
N ILE A 389 -0.39 10.54 -0.36
CA ILE A 389 -1.13 9.79 0.65
C ILE A 389 -1.49 10.76 1.78
N MET A 390 -2.78 10.95 2.03
CA MET A 390 -3.31 11.71 3.16
C MET A 390 -3.74 10.76 4.29
N LYS A 391 -3.85 11.29 5.52
CA LYS A 391 -4.33 10.52 6.69
C LYS A 391 -5.86 10.35 6.73
N LYS A 392 -6.60 11.30 6.15
CA LYS A 392 -8.07 11.34 6.06
C LYS A 392 -8.51 11.24 4.60
N GLU A 393 -9.82 11.04 4.38
CA GLU A 393 -10.40 11.15 3.04
C GLU A 393 -10.07 12.50 2.36
N LEU A 394 -10.09 12.53 1.03
CA LEU A 394 -9.83 13.78 0.31
C LEU A 394 -11.01 14.75 0.43
N ALA A 395 -10.73 16.02 0.68
CA ALA A 395 -11.69 17.11 0.50
C ALA A 395 -12.01 17.34 -0.98
N GLY A 396 -13.20 17.90 -1.28
CA GLY A 396 -13.70 18.11 -2.65
C GLY A 396 -12.72 18.82 -3.58
N ILE A 397 -12.02 19.86 -3.10
CA ILE A 397 -11.01 20.60 -3.89
C ILE A 397 -9.85 19.72 -4.37
N HIS A 398 -9.46 18.70 -3.59
CA HIS A 398 -8.43 17.75 -3.99
C HIS A 398 -8.97 16.74 -4.99
N ARG A 399 -10.21 16.26 -4.82
CA ARG A 399 -10.88 15.33 -5.75
C ARG A 399 -10.95 15.94 -7.16
N ILE A 400 -11.31 17.22 -7.27
CA ILE A 400 -11.37 17.96 -8.54
C ILE A 400 -10.00 17.99 -9.27
N GLN A 401 -8.87 18.01 -8.56
CA GLN A 401 -7.53 18.06 -9.18
C GLN A 401 -7.18 16.80 -10.01
N ASP A 402 -7.79 15.66 -9.70
CA ASP A 402 -7.67 14.43 -10.49
C ASP A 402 -8.86 14.26 -11.44
N LEU A 403 -10.09 14.60 -11.04
CA LEU A 403 -11.27 14.51 -11.92
C LEU A 403 -11.15 15.40 -13.17
N MET A 404 -10.57 16.61 -13.06
CA MET A 404 -10.34 17.50 -14.21
C MET A 404 -9.43 16.87 -15.29
N ARG A 405 -8.58 15.91 -14.90
CA ARG A 405 -7.62 15.22 -15.78
C ARG A 405 -8.25 14.05 -16.52
N ILE A 406 -9.28 13.43 -15.95
CA ILE A 406 -10.19 12.50 -16.63
C ILE A 406 -11.04 13.28 -17.63
N CYS A 407 -11.73 14.33 -17.16
CA CYS A 407 -12.62 15.18 -17.96
C CYS A 407 -11.96 15.76 -19.22
N TYR A 408 -10.65 16.02 -19.20
CA TYR A 408 -9.86 16.46 -20.36
C TYR A 408 -9.97 15.56 -21.61
N LYS A 409 -10.42 14.30 -21.46
CA LYS A 409 -10.60 13.34 -22.56
C LYS A 409 -12.06 13.02 -22.87
N LEU A 410 -13.00 13.70 -22.23
CA LEU A 410 -14.44 13.58 -22.44
C LEU A 410 -14.97 14.87 -23.08
N ASP A 411 -16.05 14.77 -23.85
CA ASP A 411 -16.85 15.93 -24.27
C ASP A 411 -17.76 16.41 -23.12
N TRP A 412 -18.50 17.51 -23.30
CA TRP A 412 -19.31 18.08 -22.21
C TRP A 412 -20.40 17.14 -21.68
N PRO A 413 -21.23 16.47 -22.52
CA PRO A 413 -22.16 15.46 -22.04
C PRO A 413 -21.49 14.34 -21.22
N ASP A 414 -20.35 13.81 -21.69
CA ASP A 414 -19.65 12.74 -20.98
C ASP A 414 -18.97 13.22 -19.69
N ARG A 415 -18.54 14.50 -19.62
CA ARG A 415 -18.03 15.13 -18.39
C ARG A 415 -19.11 15.21 -17.33
N GLU A 416 -20.30 15.69 -17.69
CA GLU A 416 -21.46 15.78 -16.77
C GLU A 416 -21.83 14.39 -16.25
N LEU A 417 -22.02 13.41 -17.13
CA LEU A 417 -22.37 12.04 -16.77
C LEU A 417 -21.34 11.39 -15.85
N PHE A 418 -20.05 11.55 -16.15
CA PHE A 418 -18.98 11.01 -15.30
C PHE A 418 -18.92 11.68 -13.92
N ILE A 419 -19.12 13.00 -13.84
CA ILE A 419 -19.16 13.73 -12.56
C ILE A 419 -20.41 13.37 -11.75
N GLN A 420 -21.56 13.14 -12.40
CA GLN A 420 -22.79 12.66 -11.76
C GLN A 420 -22.57 11.30 -11.09
N HIS A 421 -22.04 10.32 -11.84
CA HIS A 421 -21.70 9.00 -11.30
C HIS A 421 -20.70 9.08 -10.15
N TYR A 422 -19.62 9.85 -10.31
CA TYR A 422 -18.67 10.07 -9.24
C TYR A 422 -19.33 10.66 -7.97
N SER A 423 -20.22 11.64 -8.14
CA SER A 423 -20.89 12.33 -7.03
C SER A 423 -21.86 11.41 -6.28
N LYS A 424 -22.57 10.53 -7.01
CA LYS A 424 -23.40 9.45 -6.45
C LYS A 424 -22.57 8.53 -5.55
N HIS A 425 -21.42 8.06 -6.01
CA HIS A 425 -20.49 7.24 -5.20
C HIS A 425 -19.82 8.00 -4.04
N TRP A 426 -19.79 9.33 -4.07
CA TRP A 426 -19.27 10.16 -2.98
C TRP A 426 -20.34 10.54 -1.94
N GLY A 427 -21.62 10.38 -2.27
CA GLY A 427 -22.75 10.85 -1.45
C GLY A 427 -22.81 12.39 -1.31
N LYS A 428 -22.09 13.12 -2.17
CA LYS A 428 -21.96 14.59 -2.14
C LYS A 428 -21.81 15.13 -3.55
N SER A 429 -22.47 16.26 -3.82
CA SER A 429 -22.39 16.97 -5.11
C SER A 429 -21.29 18.04 -5.09
N PHE A 430 -20.65 18.27 -6.24
CA PHE A 430 -19.77 19.42 -6.41
C PHE A 430 -20.55 20.70 -6.72
N LEU A 431 -20.13 21.82 -6.13
CA LEU A 431 -20.57 23.15 -6.58
C LEU A 431 -20.17 23.39 -8.05
N PRO A 432 -20.93 24.19 -8.84
CA PRO A 432 -20.68 24.41 -10.27
C PRO A 432 -19.26 24.84 -10.66
N TYR A 433 -18.47 25.35 -9.71
CA TYR A 433 -17.04 25.66 -9.84
C TYR A 433 -16.21 24.53 -10.47
N TRP A 434 -16.59 23.25 -10.34
CA TRP A 434 -15.84 22.15 -10.97
C TRP A 434 -15.73 22.33 -12.50
N ARG A 435 -16.74 22.94 -13.15
CA ARG A 435 -16.71 23.26 -14.59
C ARG A 435 -15.60 24.26 -14.92
N LEU A 436 -15.42 25.28 -14.09
CA LEU A 436 -14.32 26.25 -14.22
C LEU A 436 -12.95 25.57 -14.07
N ALA A 437 -12.81 24.63 -13.14
CA ALA A 437 -11.57 23.86 -12.96
C ALA A 437 -11.25 22.98 -14.18
N VAL A 438 -12.26 22.38 -14.81
CA VAL A 438 -12.11 21.64 -16.08
C VAL A 438 -11.72 22.58 -17.22
N SER A 439 -12.42 23.69 -17.42
CA SER A 439 -12.09 24.68 -18.47
C SER A 439 -10.69 25.29 -18.31
N TYR A 440 -10.28 25.58 -17.07
CA TYR A 440 -8.90 25.97 -16.76
C TYR A 440 -7.88 24.90 -17.18
N TYR A 441 -8.19 23.62 -16.94
CA TYR A 441 -7.31 22.52 -17.31
C TYR A 441 -7.24 22.32 -18.83
N ASP A 442 -8.36 22.48 -19.54
CA ASP A 442 -8.42 22.48 -21.01
C ASP A 442 -7.49 23.58 -21.58
N PHE A 443 -7.66 24.82 -21.13
CA PHE A 443 -6.80 25.96 -21.52
C PHE A 443 -5.32 25.67 -21.25
N LYS A 444 -4.98 25.24 -20.02
CA LYS A 444 -3.61 24.91 -19.60
C LYS A 444 -2.95 23.85 -20.49
N GLN A 445 -3.68 22.83 -20.92
CA GLN A 445 -3.14 21.84 -21.86
C GLN A 445 -3.06 22.38 -23.29
N GLY A 446 -4.01 23.22 -23.71
CA GLY A 446 -3.97 23.97 -24.98
C GLY A 446 -2.70 24.81 -25.11
N SER A 447 -2.46 25.75 -24.19
CA SER A 447 -1.28 26.61 -24.18
C SER A 447 0.03 25.79 -24.18
N LYS A 448 0.07 24.68 -23.43
CA LYS A 448 1.23 23.78 -23.38
C LYS A 448 1.48 23.04 -24.70
N LYS A 449 0.44 22.66 -25.45
CA LYS A 449 0.58 22.11 -26.80
C LYS A 449 1.08 23.18 -27.78
N TYR A 450 0.48 24.36 -27.75
CA TYR A 450 0.88 25.51 -28.58
C TYR A 450 2.36 25.88 -28.40
N LEU A 451 2.80 26.06 -27.15
CA LEU A 451 4.20 26.35 -26.84
C LEU A 451 5.15 25.26 -27.37
N LYS A 452 4.81 23.98 -27.16
CA LYS A 452 5.61 22.86 -27.70
C LYS A 452 5.68 22.85 -29.23
N ALA A 453 4.60 23.23 -29.92
CA ALA A 453 4.60 23.34 -31.38
C ALA A 453 5.51 24.50 -31.83
N LYS A 454 5.45 25.66 -31.15
CA LYS A 454 6.33 26.81 -31.41
C LYS A 454 7.81 26.46 -31.18
N PHE A 455 8.15 25.83 -30.05
CA PHE A 455 9.52 25.37 -29.77
C PHE A 455 10.02 24.33 -30.78
N ARG A 456 9.15 23.44 -31.30
CA ARG A 456 9.52 22.51 -32.37
C ARG A 456 9.80 23.23 -33.69
N LYS A 457 8.93 24.15 -34.12
CA LYS A 457 9.14 24.94 -35.35
C LYS A 457 10.47 25.72 -35.29
N ASN A 458 10.79 26.31 -34.14
CA ASN A 458 12.02 27.07 -33.91
C ASN A 458 13.29 26.21 -33.75
N HIS A 459 13.22 24.88 -33.82
CA HIS A 459 14.36 23.96 -33.72
C HIS A 459 14.44 22.96 -34.90
N THR A 460 13.65 23.17 -35.95
CA THR A 460 13.96 22.63 -37.27
C THR A 460 15.12 23.46 -37.83
N PRO A 461 16.27 22.87 -38.21
CA PRO A 461 17.24 23.58 -39.03
C PRO A 461 16.52 24.04 -40.30
N LYS A 462 16.81 25.25 -40.78
CA LYS A 462 16.60 25.53 -42.20
C LYS A 462 17.49 24.54 -42.94
N ALA A 463 16.90 23.70 -43.79
CA ALA A 463 17.70 23.10 -44.86
C ALA A 463 18.22 24.28 -45.69
N THR A 464 19.54 24.37 -45.82
CA THR A 464 20.18 25.25 -46.79
C THR A 464 19.92 24.65 -48.16
N GLU A 465 18.98 25.25 -48.89
CA GLU A 465 18.93 25.15 -50.35
C GLU A 465 20.03 26.10 -50.87
N GLU A 466 21.14 25.52 -51.28
CA GLU A 466 21.99 25.84 -52.46
C GLU A 466 23.23 24.93 -52.46
#